data_AF-A0A945I579-F1
#
_entry.id   AF-A0A945I579-F1
#
_cell.length_a   1.000
_cell.length_b   1.000
_cell.length_c   1.000
_cell.angle_alpha   90.00
_cell.angle_beta   90.00
_cell.angle_gamma   90.00
#
_symmetry.space_group_name_H-M   'P 1'
#
loop_
_entity.id
_entity.type
_entity.pdbx_description
1 polymer ?
#
loop_
_entity_poly.entity_id
_entity_poly.type
_entity_poly.pdbx_seq_one_letter_code
_entity_poly.pdbx_strand_id
1 'polypeptide(L)' 'MTATLIEAAISHARMIISALILILISGTISYIGIPKESEPDINIPIIYVNAPLDGVSP' A
#
# COMPACT_ATOMS: atom_id res chain seq x y z
N MET A 1 23.93 25.34 4.77
CA MET A 1 23.21 24.40 3.89
C MET A 1 21.75 24.20 4.30
N THR A 2 21.41 24.10 5.60
CA THR A 2 20.01 23.96 6.06
C THR A 2 19.20 25.26 5.95
N ALA A 3 19.83 26.42 6.14
CA ALA A 3 19.16 27.73 6.07
C ALA A 3 18.54 28.03 4.70
N THR A 4 19.18 27.61 3.60
CA THR A 4 18.73 27.91 2.23
C THR A 4 17.43 27.19 1.88
N LEU A 5 17.18 26.01 2.45
CA LEU A 5 15.92 25.28 2.25
C LEU A 5 14.76 25.96 2.97
N ILE A 6 14.99 26.45 4.19
CA ILE A 6 13.98 27.16 4.98
C ILE A 6 13.63 28.49 4.31
N GLU A 7 14.62 29.24 3.81
CA GLU A 7 14.40 30.48 3.06
C GLU A 7 13.61 30.25 1.76
N ALA A 8 13.93 29.18 1.03
CA ALA A 8 13.17 28.77 -0.15
C ALA A 8 11.72 28.42 0.21
N ALA A 9 11.51 27.74 1.35
CA ALA A 9 10.18 27.37 1.81
C ALA A 9 9.33 28.58 2.21
N ILE A 10 9.92 29.58 2.86
CA ILE A 10 9.23 30.80 3.29
C ILE A 10 8.92 31.69 2.08
N SER A 11 9.85 31.87 1.14
CA SER A 11 9.66 32.70 -0.05
C SER A 11 8.57 32.17 -1.00
N HIS A 12 8.31 30.85 -1.00
CA HIS A 12 7.32 30.19 -1.85
C HIS A 12 6.14 29.61 -1.06
N ALA A 13 5.84 30.18 0.13
CA ALA A 13 4.85 29.64 1.05
C ALA A 13 3.49 29.32 0.40
N ARG A 14 2.99 30.18 -0.50
CA ARG A 14 1.70 29.95 -1.20
C ARG A 14 1.71 28.68 -2.04
N MET A 15 2.78 28.46 -2.82
CA MET A 15 2.93 27.26 -3.65
C MET A 15 3.06 26.01 -2.78
N ILE A 16 3.86 26.09 -1.71
CA ILE A 16 4.11 24.95 -0.82
C ILE A 16 2.85 24.55 -0.06
N ILE A 17 2.06 25.52 0.41
CA ILE A 17 0.77 25.25 1.05
C ILE A 17 -0.20 24.60 0.05
N SER A 18 -0.27 25.08 -1.20
CA SER A 18 -1.09 24.43 -2.24
C SER A 18 -0.64 23.00 -2.53
N ALA A 19 0.68 22.76 -2.60
CA ALA A 19 1.23 21.42 -2.79
C ALA A 19 0.91 20.50 -1.60
N LEU A 20 1.03 21.01 -0.37
CA LEU A 20 0.67 20.28 0.83
C LEU A 20 -0.81 19.89 0.83
N ILE A 21 -1.70 20.82 0.50
CA ILE A 21 -3.15 20.55 0.40
C ILE A 21 -3.41 19.46 -0.64
N LEU A 22 -2.77 19.54 -1.80
CA LEU A 22 -2.90 18.53 -2.85
C LEU A 22 -2.42 17.15 -2.38
N ILE A 23 -1.28 17.08 -1.70
CA ILE A 23 -0.74 15.83 -1.14
C ILE A 23 -1.71 15.23 -0.12
N LEU A 24 -2.26 16.05 0.79
CA LEU A 24 -3.21 15.59 1.81
C LEU A 24 -4.51 15.07 1.19
N ILE A 25 -5.07 15.76 0.19
CA ILE A 25 -6.26 15.32 -0.53
C ILE A 25 -5.98 14.00 -1.26
N SER A 26 -4.90 13.95 -2.03
CA SER A 26 -4.51 12.75 -2.77
C SER A 26 -4.28 11.56 -1.84
N GLY A 27 -3.57 11.78 -0.72
CA GLY A 27 -3.32 10.75 0.29
C GLY A 27 -4.59 10.27 0.95
N THR A 28 -5.55 11.16 1.20
CA THR A 28 -6.86 10.81 1.77
C THR A 28 -7.68 9.97 0.81
N ILE A 29 -7.73 10.35 -0.47
CA ILE A 29 -8.40 9.56 -1.52
C ILE A 29 -7.78 8.16 -1.61
N SER A 30 -6.45 8.06 -1.67
CA SER A 30 -5.76 6.77 -1.67
C SER A 30 -6.07 5.95 -0.41
N TYR A 31 -6.04 6.56 0.77
CA TYR A 31 -6.31 5.87 2.03
C TYR A 31 -7.74 5.31 2.10
N ILE A 32 -8.71 6.04 1.55
CA ILE A 32 -10.11 5.59 1.47
C ILE A 32 -10.26 4.49 0.39
N GLY A 33 -9.54 4.61 -0.72
CA GLY A 33 -9.60 3.67 -1.84
C GLY A 33 -8.90 2.33 -1.59
N ILE A 34 -8.00 2.26 -0.61
CA ILE A 34 -7.35 1.00 -0.23
C ILE A 34 -8.36 0.13 0.53
N PRO A 35 -8.71 -1.07 0.01
CA PRO A 35 -9.61 -1.98 0.70
C PRO A 35 -8.96 -2.45 2.01
N LYS A 36 -9.72 -2.33 3.10
CA LYS A 36 -9.29 -2.77 4.42
C LYS A 36 -9.66 -4.24 4.61
N GLU A 37 -8.83 -5.12 4.07
CA GLU A 37 -8.99 -6.56 4.25
C GLU A 37 -8.67 -6.92 5.71
N SER A 38 -9.69 -7.29 6.49
CA SER A 38 -9.52 -7.76 7.87
C SER A 38 -9.13 -9.24 7.94
N GLU A 39 -9.40 -9.98 6.86
CA GLU A 39 -8.98 -11.36 6.67
C GLU A 39 -8.39 -11.44 5.25
N PRO A 40 -7.06 -11.30 5.11
CA PRO A 40 -6.44 -11.31 3.79
C PRO A 40 -6.66 -12.68 3.16
N ASP A 41 -7.29 -12.71 1.98
CA ASP A 41 -7.42 -13.93 1.18
C ASP A 41 -6.03 -14.35 0.70
N ILE A 42 -5.43 -15.31 1.41
CA ILE A 42 -4.14 -15.89 1.08
C ILE A 42 -4.41 -17.30 0.58
N ASN A 43 -4.41 -17.51 -0.73
CA ASN A 43 -4.44 -18.85 -1.30
C ASN A 43 -3.18 -19.62 -0.88
N ILE A 44 -3.31 -20.53 0.08
CA ILE A 44 -2.25 -21.46 0.45
C ILE A 44 -2.14 -22.50 -0.69
N PRO A 45 -0.98 -22.62 -1.35
CA PRO A 45 -0.81 -23.61 -2.40
C PRO A 45 -0.82 -25.02 -1.78
N ILE A 46 -1.85 -25.81 -2.08
CA ILE A 46 -1.94 -27.21 -1.66
C ILE A 46 -1.36 -28.07 -2.79
N ILE A 47 -0.25 -28.75 -2.50
CA ILE A 47 0.30 -29.79 -3.38
C ILE A 47 -0.30 -31.12 -2.92
N TYR A 48 -1.21 -31.68 -3.72
CA TYR A 48 -1.81 -32.98 -3.46
C TYR A 48 -1.02 -34.06 -4.21
N VAL A 49 -0.34 -34.94 -3.47
CA VAL A 49 0.36 -36.10 -4.04
C VAL A 49 -0.54 -37.31 -3.88
N ASN A 50 -1.21 -37.70 -4.97
CA ASN A 50 -1.89 -38.98 -5.06
C ASN A 50 -0.87 -40.04 -5.49
N ALA A 51 -0.56 -40.97 -4.61
CA ALA A 51 0.09 -42.22 -4.97
C ALA A 51 -0.99 -43.33 -4.95
N PRO A 52 -1.66 -43.63 -6.08
CA PRO A 52 -2.52 -44.80 -6.13
C PRO A 52 -1.67 -46.04 -5.90
N LEU A 53 -1.96 -46.79 -4.83
CA LEU A 53 -1.38 -48.11 -4.62
C LEU A 53 -2.37 -49.14 -5.16
N ASP A 54 -2.08 -49.69 -6.34
CA ASP A 54 -2.87 -50.79 -6.90
C ASP A 54 -2.81 -51.99 -5.94
N GLY A 55 -3.96 -52.41 -5.42
CA GLY A 55 -4.09 -53.65 -4.65
C GLY A 55 -4.33 -53.51 -3.14
N VAL A 56 -4.56 -52.31 -2.59
CA VAL A 56 -5.15 -52.15 -1.25
C VAL A 56 -6.53 -51.53 -1.35
N SER A 57 -7.52 -52.26 -0.84
CA SER A 57 -8.89 -51.79 -0.64
C SER A 57 -8.91 -50.59 0.33
N PRO A 58 -9.88 -49.65 0.20
CA PRO A 58 -9.94 -48.42 1.01
C PRO A 58 -9.96 -48.66 2.52
#